data_AF-A0A2E8VM05-F1
#
_entry.id   AF-A0A2E8VM05-F1
#
_cell.length_a   1.000
_cell.length_b   1.000
_cell.length_c   1.000
_cell.angle_alpha   90.00
_cell.angle_beta   90.00
_cell.angle_gamma   90.00
#
_symmetry.space_group_name_H-M   'P 1'
#
loop_
_entity.id
_entity.type
_entity.pdbx_description
1 polymer ?
#
loop_
_entity_poly.entity_id
_entity_poly.type
_entity_poly.pdbx_seq_one_letter_code
_entity_poly.pdbx_strand_id
1 'polypeptide(L)'
;MLAGVLLDLSMTASLAMSLEVGKEVVQSLGKVTKLHKKRVEQAAFAVLKSPDIPSILVETGFISNPGEARKLARSDHQKKLADAIFQGIARYMRSNPPEGSYLAWRRTEQTRPEAGRQVTYRIERGDTLSGIASRHRVSTKAIRELNGLKSDRIRIGQVLRIPTS
;
A
#
# COMPACT_ATOMS: atom_id res chain seq x y z
N MET A 1 -17.25 -30.32 -7.80
CA MET A 1 -18.17 -29.19 -7.53
C MET A 1 -17.48 -28.04 -6.80
N LEU A 2 -16.89 -28.23 -5.61
CA LEU A 2 -16.27 -27.13 -4.84
C LEU A 2 -15.10 -26.43 -5.57
N ALA A 3 -14.21 -27.18 -6.21
CA ALA A 3 -13.04 -26.60 -6.90
C ALA A 3 -13.43 -25.66 -8.05
N GLY A 4 -14.50 -25.95 -8.78
CA GLY A 4 -15.02 -25.07 -9.83
C GLY A 4 -15.59 -23.77 -9.27
N VAL A 5 -16.36 -23.85 -8.18
CA VAL A 5 -16.90 -22.67 -7.49
C VAL A 5 -15.79 -21.78 -6.96
N LEU A 6 -14.75 -22.36 -6.34
CA LEU A 6 -13.60 -21.59 -5.85
C LEU A 6 -12.82 -20.92 -7.00
N LEU A 7 -12.68 -21.61 -8.14
CA LEU A 7 -12.06 -21.05 -9.33
C LEU A 7 -12.87 -19.88 -9.89
N ASP A 8 -14.20 -20.01 -9.98
CA ASP A 8 -15.09 -18.97 -10.47
C ASP A 8 -15.09 -17.74 -9.54
N LEU A 9 -15.07 -17.97 -8.22
CA LEU A 9 -14.93 -16.89 -7.23
C LEU A 9 -13.58 -16.19 -7.37
N SER A 10 -12.50 -16.94 -7.54
CA SER A 10 -11.15 -16.39 -7.77
C SER A 10 -11.13 -15.55 -9.05
N MET A 11 -11.65 -16.09 -10.16
CA MET A 11 -11.76 -15.38 -11.43
C MET A 11 -12.56 -14.09 -11.29
N THR A 12 -13.68 -14.14 -10.57
CA THR A 12 -14.55 -12.98 -10.34
C THR A 12 -13.83 -11.91 -9.52
N ALA A 13 -13.12 -12.30 -8.47
CA ALA A 13 -12.31 -11.41 -7.65
C ALA A 13 -11.17 -10.77 -8.49
N SER A 14 -10.45 -11.58 -9.26
CA SER A 14 -9.38 -11.12 -10.17
C SER A 14 -9.91 -10.13 -11.21
N LEU A 15 -11.08 -10.37 -11.79
CA LEU A 15 -11.72 -9.46 -12.74
C LEU A 15 -12.14 -8.14 -12.07
N ALA A 16 -12.75 -8.20 -10.88
CA ALA A 16 -13.12 -7.00 -10.14
C ALA A 16 -11.88 -6.14 -9.81
N MET A 17 -10.81 -6.76 -9.32
CA MET A 17 -9.52 -6.08 -9.08
C MET A 17 -8.94 -5.48 -10.37
N SER A 18 -9.01 -6.21 -11.48
CA SER A 18 -8.51 -5.74 -12.79
C SER A 18 -9.25 -4.48 -13.27
N LEU A 19 -10.57 -4.41 -13.06
CA LEU A 19 -11.36 -3.23 -13.40
C LEU A 19 -10.98 -2.01 -12.55
N GLU A 20 -10.72 -2.20 -11.26
CA GLU A 20 -10.27 -1.13 -10.36
C GLU A 20 -8.88 -0.62 -10.72
N VAL A 21 -7.91 -1.51 -10.95
CA VAL A 21 -6.57 -1.15 -11.44
C VAL A 21 -6.69 -0.39 -12.76
N GLY A 22 -7.48 -0.92 -13.70
CA GLY A 22 -7.71 -0.31 -15.01
C GLY A 22 -8.25 1.11 -14.90
N LYS A 23 -9.18 1.36 -13.96
CA LYS A 23 -9.76 2.70 -13.73
C LYS A 23 -8.69 3.71 -13.30
N GLU A 24 -7.82 3.34 -12.36
CA GLU A 24 -6.71 4.20 -11.90
C GLU A 24 -5.69 4.47 -13.01
N VAL A 25 -5.40 3.46 -13.84
CA VAL A 25 -4.50 3.59 -14.98
C VAL A 25 -5.10 4.51 -16.06
N VAL A 26 -6.36 4.32 -16.44
CA VAL A 26 -7.07 5.17 -17.42
C VAL A 26 -7.11 6.62 -16.95
N GLN A 27 -7.40 6.87 -15.67
CA GLN A 27 -7.40 8.22 -15.11
C GLN A 27 -6.02 8.88 -15.15
N SER A 28 -4.93 8.11 -14.99
CA SER A 28 -3.56 8.62 -15.15
C SER A 28 -3.25 8.96 -16.60
N LEU A 29 -3.56 8.03 -17.51
CA LEU A 29 -3.26 8.17 -18.94
C LEU A 29 -4.02 9.33 -19.57
N GLY A 30 -5.23 9.62 -19.12
CA GLY A 30 -6.02 10.77 -19.59
C GLY A 30 -5.39 12.13 -19.33
N LYS A 31 -4.36 12.21 -18.48
CA LYS A 31 -3.56 13.43 -18.25
C LYS A 31 -2.39 13.57 -19.23
N VAL A 32 -2.04 12.49 -19.94
CA VAL A 32 -0.85 12.42 -20.81
C VAL A 32 -1.22 12.35 -22.28
N THR A 33 -2.28 11.61 -22.62
CA THR A 33 -2.71 11.39 -24.00
C THR A 33 -4.23 11.45 -24.14
N LYS A 34 -4.70 11.63 -25.37
CA LYS A 34 -6.13 11.55 -25.68
C LYS A 34 -6.54 10.09 -25.59
N LEU A 35 -7.50 9.80 -24.71
CA LEU A 35 -8.03 8.46 -24.56
C LEU A 35 -9.07 8.17 -25.67
N HIS A 36 -9.02 6.97 -26.23
CA HIS A 36 -10.06 6.48 -27.13
C HIS A 36 -11.38 6.26 -26.40
N LYS A 37 -11.32 5.76 -25.16
CA LYS A 37 -12.45 5.60 -24.24
C LYS A 37 -12.07 6.17 -22.87
N LYS A 38 -13.02 6.87 -22.23
CA LYS A 38 -12.81 7.48 -20.90
C LYS A 38 -12.98 6.51 -19.74
N ARG A 39 -13.38 5.28 -20.02
CA ARG A 39 -13.65 4.20 -19.04
C ARG A 39 -12.93 2.93 -19.49
N VAL A 40 -12.77 2.00 -18.55
CA VAL A 40 -12.27 0.66 -18.84
C VAL A 40 -13.30 -0.09 -19.69
N GLU A 41 -12.83 -0.79 -20.72
CA GLU A 41 -13.66 -1.66 -21.55
C GLU A 41 -13.30 -3.12 -21.27
N GLN A 42 -14.24 -4.03 -21.51
CA GLN A 42 -14.08 -5.46 -21.29
C GLN A 42 -14.23 -6.22 -22.62
N ALA A 43 -13.36 -7.18 -22.85
CA ALA A 43 -13.43 -8.10 -23.98
C ALA A 43 -12.73 -9.42 -23.61
N ALA A 44 -13.04 -10.49 -24.35
CA ALA A 44 -12.58 -11.84 -24.06
C ALA A 44 -11.13 -12.12 -24.51
N PHE A 45 -10.18 -11.23 -24.20
CA PHE A 45 -8.77 -11.42 -24.51
C PHE A 45 -8.18 -12.59 -23.72
N ALA A 46 -7.59 -13.57 -24.42
CA ALA A 46 -7.00 -14.75 -23.79
C ALA A 46 -5.90 -14.40 -22.77
N VAL A 47 -5.11 -13.36 -23.05
CA VAL A 47 -4.02 -12.88 -22.19
C VAL A 47 -4.48 -12.30 -20.86
N LEU A 48 -5.78 -12.08 -20.66
CA LEU A 48 -6.35 -11.49 -19.44
C LEU A 48 -7.07 -12.54 -18.56
N LYS A 49 -6.99 -13.83 -18.89
CA LYS A 49 -7.81 -14.89 -18.25
C LYS A 49 -7.12 -15.60 -17.07
N SER A 50 -6.22 -14.93 -16.34
CA SER A 50 -5.63 -15.53 -15.13
C SER A 50 -6.67 -15.57 -14.00
N PRO A 51 -6.89 -16.73 -13.34
CA PRO A 51 -7.89 -16.85 -12.29
C PRO A 51 -7.51 -16.14 -10.99
N ASP A 52 -6.22 -15.94 -10.75
CA ASP A 52 -5.63 -15.51 -9.49
C ASP A 52 -4.77 -14.23 -9.63
N ILE A 53 -4.61 -13.72 -10.86
CA ILE A 53 -3.80 -12.54 -11.15
C ILE A 53 -4.65 -11.47 -11.84
N PRO A 54 -4.83 -10.29 -11.22
CA PRO A 54 -5.45 -9.15 -11.89
C PRO A 54 -4.67 -8.79 -13.16
N SER A 55 -5.37 -8.70 -14.29
CA SER A 55 -4.76 -8.55 -15.61
C SER A 55 -5.45 -7.44 -16.39
N ILE A 56 -4.66 -6.52 -16.95
CA ILE A 56 -5.16 -5.42 -17.79
C ILE A 56 -4.40 -5.38 -19.11
N LEU A 57 -5.08 -4.98 -20.18
CA LEU A 57 -4.48 -4.63 -21.45
C LEU A 57 -4.49 -3.11 -21.57
N VAL A 58 -3.31 -2.51 -21.72
CA VAL A 58 -3.18 -1.05 -21.85
C VAL A 58 -2.89 -0.69 -23.30
N GLU A 59 -3.85 -0.03 -23.93
CA GLU A 59 -3.67 0.56 -25.25
C GLU A 59 -3.03 1.95 -25.12
N THR A 60 -1.79 2.09 -25.56
CA THR A 60 -1.03 3.34 -25.47
C THR A 60 -1.32 4.31 -26.62
N GLY A 61 -1.92 3.81 -27.70
CA GLY A 61 -2.25 4.54 -28.92
C GLY A 61 -2.29 3.61 -30.13
N PHE A 62 -2.81 4.11 -31.26
CA PHE A 62 -2.96 3.38 -32.51
C PHE A 62 -1.79 3.68 -33.46
N ILE A 63 -0.94 2.68 -33.71
CA ILE A 63 0.16 2.81 -34.69
C ILE A 63 -0.34 3.04 -36.12
N SER A 64 -1.58 2.64 -36.42
CA SER A 64 -2.25 2.91 -37.69
C SER A 64 -2.59 4.40 -37.89
N ASN A 65 -2.61 5.21 -36.83
CA ASN A 65 -2.78 6.65 -36.91
C ASN A 65 -1.40 7.35 -37.03
N PRO A 66 -1.08 8.06 -38.13
CA PRO A 66 0.24 8.66 -38.31
C PRO A 66 0.62 9.72 -37.27
N GLY A 67 -0.37 10.36 -36.64
CA GLY A 67 -0.15 11.33 -35.57
C GLY A 67 0.25 10.65 -34.25
N GLU A 68 -0.40 9.54 -33.91
CA GLU A 68 -0.09 8.75 -32.72
C GLU A 68 1.19 7.94 -32.89
N ALA A 69 1.41 7.32 -34.06
CA ALA A 69 2.65 6.61 -34.37
C ALA A 69 3.90 7.49 -34.16
N ARG A 70 3.86 8.75 -34.63
CA ARG A 70 4.95 9.72 -34.39
C ARG A 70 5.17 10.02 -32.90
N LYS A 71 4.12 10.04 -32.09
CA LYS A 71 4.25 10.21 -30.63
C LYS A 71 4.81 8.95 -29.99
N LEU A 72 4.30 7.78 -30.35
CA LEU A 72 4.74 6.48 -29.82
C LEU A 72 6.20 6.18 -30.14
N ALA A 73 6.75 6.72 -31.23
CA ALA A 73 8.17 6.60 -31.58
C ALA A 73 9.11 7.45 -30.70
N ARG A 74 8.58 8.43 -29.95
CA ARG A 74 9.39 9.35 -29.14
C ARG A 74 9.62 8.85 -27.73
N SER A 75 10.87 8.82 -27.28
CA SER A 75 11.27 8.39 -25.94
C SER A 75 10.65 9.22 -24.82
N ASP A 76 10.51 10.54 -25.00
CA ASP A 76 9.90 11.42 -24.00
C ASP A 76 8.40 11.14 -23.82
N HIS A 77 7.71 10.76 -24.89
CA HIS A 77 6.30 10.36 -24.82
C HIS A 77 6.14 8.98 -24.18
N GLN A 78 6.97 8.01 -24.57
CA GLN A 78 7.01 6.69 -23.95
C GLN A 78 7.25 6.78 -22.44
N LYS A 79 8.18 7.63 -21.99
CA LYS A 79 8.42 7.87 -20.57
C LYS A 79 7.19 8.43 -19.86
N LYS A 80 6.51 9.42 -20.44
CA LYS A 80 5.27 9.97 -19.86
C LYS A 80 4.16 8.91 -19.75
N LEU A 81 4.04 8.01 -20.73
CA LEU A 81 3.08 6.89 -20.68
C LEU A 81 3.44 5.90 -19.58
N ALA A 82 4.71 5.50 -19.49
CA ALA A 82 5.21 4.61 -18.45
C ALA A 82 4.99 5.20 -17.04
N ASP A 83 5.31 6.47 -16.85
CA ASP A 83 5.09 7.19 -15.59
C ASP A 83 3.60 7.24 -15.24
N ALA A 84 2.71 7.46 -16.21
CA ALA A 84 1.27 7.44 -15.99
C ALA A 84 0.75 6.05 -15.58
N ILE A 85 1.19 4.98 -16.27
CA ILE A 85 0.83 3.61 -15.91
C ILE A 85 1.32 3.28 -14.50
N PHE A 86 2.59 3.58 -14.21
CA PHE A 86 3.18 3.39 -12.89
C PHE A 86 2.40 4.14 -11.80
N GLN A 87 2.06 5.41 -12.03
CA GLN A 87 1.29 6.21 -11.08
C GLN A 87 -0.11 5.64 -10.85
N GLY A 88 -0.77 5.13 -11.88
CA GLY A 88 -2.07 4.46 -11.77
C GLY A 88 -1.98 3.21 -10.89
N ILE A 89 -1.04 2.32 -11.19
CA ILE A 89 -0.80 1.10 -10.41
C ILE A 89 -0.42 1.45 -8.97
N ALA A 90 0.50 2.40 -8.77
CA ALA A 90 0.94 2.81 -7.44
C ALA A 90 -0.22 3.41 -6.61
N ARG A 91 -1.15 4.14 -7.23
CA ARG A 91 -2.36 4.61 -6.54
C ARG A 91 -3.28 3.46 -6.16
N TYR A 92 -3.55 2.55 -7.09
CA TYR A 92 -4.32 1.34 -6.79
C TYR A 92 -3.71 0.57 -5.61
N MET A 93 -2.41 0.27 -5.64
CA MET A 93 -1.73 -0.47 -4.56
C MET A 93 -1.71 0.29 -3.23
N ARG A 94 -1.71 1.62 -3.23
CA ARG A 94 -1.82 2.39 -1.98
C ARG A 94 -3.23 2.35 -1.39
N SER A 95 -4.27 2.22 -2.22
CA SER A 95 -5.67 2.09 -1.83
C SER A 95 -6.07 0.64 -1.51
N ASN A 96 -5.43 -0.32 -2.17
CA ASN A 96 -5.63 -1.76 -2.06
C ASN A 96 -4.26 -2.45 -1.90
N PRO A 97 -3.55 -2.25 -0.77
CA PRO A 97 -2.24 -2.82 -0.57
C PRO A 97 -2.35 -4.34 -0.44
N PRO A 98 -1.55 -5.11 -1.19
CA PRO A 98 -1.55 -6.56 -1.09
C PRO A 98 -1.21 -6.99 0.34
N GLU A 99 -1.89 -8.02 0.83
CA GLU A 99 -1.60 -8.58 2.15
C GLU A 99 -0.14 -9.04 2.24
N GLY A 100 0.45 -8.90 3.44
CA GLY A 100 1.87 -9.21 3.66
C GLY A 100 2.87 -8.27 2.98
N SER A 101 2.42 -7.34 2.13
CA SER A 101 3.31 -6.35 1.51
C SER A 101 3.73 -5.25 2.50
N TYR A 102 4.87 -4.61 2.20
CA TYR A 102 5.32 -3.42 2.92
C TYR A 102 4.26 -2.31 2.96
N LEU A 103 3.48 -2.14 1.88
CA LEU A 103 2.40 -1.14 1.82
C LEU A 103 1.27 -1.43 2.81
N ALA A 104 0.90 -2.72 2.97
CA ALA A 104 -0.13 -3.13 3.92
C ALA A 104 0.36 -2.94 5.36
N TRP A 105 1.60 -3.34 5.66
CA TRP A 105 2.22 -3.11 6.96
C TRP A 105 2.29 -1.61 7.32
N ARG A 106 2.72 -0.77 6.36
CA ARG A 106 2.81 0.67 6.59
C ARG A 106 1.44 1.28 6.86
N ARG A 107 0.39 0.82 6.17
CA ARG A 107 -0.98 1.28 6.43
C ARG A 107 -1.41 0.93 7.86
N THR A 108 -1.19 -0.31 8.31
CA THR A 108 -1.57 -0.72 9.67
C THR A 108 -0.78 -0.01 10.75
N GLU A 109 0.48 0.35 10.49
CA GLU A 109 1.26 1.23 11.38
C GLU A 109 0.72 2.66 11.45
N GLN A 110 0.24 3.21 10.33
CA GLN A 110 -0.31 4.57 10.27
C GLN A 110 -1.69 4.67 10.90
N THR A 111 -2.51 3.62 10.80
CA THR A 111 -3.84 3.57 11.41
C THR A 111 -3.84 3.01 12.82
N ARG A 112 -2.68 2.56 13.33
CA ARG A 112 -2.54 2.18 14.73
C ARG A 112 -2.77 3.44 15.58
N PRO A 113 -3.75 3.44 16.50
CA PRO A 113 -3.94 4.57 17.40
C PRO A 113 -2.61 4.85 18.11
N GLU A 114 -2.21 6.12 18.22
CA GLU A 114 -0.95 6.52 18.86
C GLU A 114 -0.79 5.83 20.21
N ALA A 115 -1.87 5.74 20.99
CA ALA A 115 -1.97 5.00 22.26
C ALA A 115 -1.50 3.52 22.24
N GLY A 116 -1.35 2.88 21.07
CA GLY A 116 -0.86 1.51 20.91
C GLY A 116 0.56 1.39 20.35
N ARG A 117 1.19 2.50 19.95
CA ARG A 117 2.57 2.52 19.48
C ARG A 117 3.50 2.49 20.70
N GLN A 118 4.54 1.66 20.65
CA GLN A 118 5.42 1.42 21.80
C GLN A 118 6.86 1.45 21.33
N VAL A 119 7.72 2.08 22.12
CA VAL A 119 9.16 2.09 21.90
C VAL A 119 9.82 1.26 23.00
N THR A 120 10.80 0.47 22.61
CA THR A 120 11.64 -0.28 23.55
C THR A 120 12.81 0.59 23.99
N TYR A 121 12.98 0.78 25.30
CA TYR A 121 14.04 1.60 25.89
C TYR A 121 14.85 0.77 26.87
N ARG A 122 16.18 0.82 26.74
CA ARG A 122 17.10 0.17 27.67
C ARG A 122 17.57 1.19 28.70
N ILE A 123 17.39 0.86 29.98
CA ILE A 123 17.71 1.76 31.09
C ILE A 123 19.21 1.92 31.23
N GLU A 124 19.66 3.18 31.29
CA GLU A 124 21.06 3.58 31.44
C GLU A 124 21.35 4.08 32.85
N ARG A 125 22.64 4.30 33.15
CA ARG A 125 23.06 4.81 34.46
C ARG A 125 22.51 6.23 34.65
N GLY A 126 21.76 6.43 35.73
CA GLY A 126 21.18 7.73 36.08
C GLY A 126 19.71 7.91 35.67
N ASP A 127 19.13 6.92 34.99
CA ASP A 127 17.72 6.95 34.64
C ASP A 127 16.80 6.72 35.86
N THR A 128 15.69 7.43 35.84
CA THR A 128 14.56 7.22 36.76
C THR A 128 13.29 6.97 35.95
N LEU A 129 12.35 6.22 36.51
CA LEU A 129 11.10 5.93 35.82
C LEU A 129 10.31 7.21 35.50
N SER A 130 10.33 8.19 36.41
CA SER A 130 9.74 9.52 36.22
C SER A 130 10.44 10.34 35.14
N GLY A 131 11.77 10.32 35.08
CA GLY A 131 12.55 11.00 34.04
C GLY A 131 12.31 10.41 32.65
N ILE A 132 12.25 9.08 32.54
CA ILE A 132 11.86 8.39 31.30
C ILE A 132 10.42 8.76 30.91
N ALA A 133 9.47 8.67 31.84
CA ALA A 133 8.07 9.00 31.60
C ALA A 133 7.90 10.44 31.08
N SER A 134 8.59 11.41 31.69
CA SER A 134 8.57 12.81 31.27
C SER A 134 9.14 13.01 29.87
N ARG A 135 10.30 12.40 29.56
CA ARG A 135 10.93 12.49 28.23
C ARG A 135 10.02 11.96 27.12
N HIS A 136 9.27 10.90 27.41
CA HIS A 136 8.35 10.27 26.48
C HIS A 136 6.91 10.77 26.59
N ARG A 137 6.65 11.83 27.38
CA ARG A 137 5.32 12.44 27.59
C ARG A 137 4.23 11.44 27.98
N VAL A 138 4.58 10.44 28.79
CA VAL A 138 3.64 9.44 29.32
C VAL A 138 3.64 9.44 30.84
N SER A 139 2.65 8.80 31.45
CA SER A 139 2.61 8.63 32.91
C SER A 139 3.49 7.47 33.36
N THR A 140 4.09 7.59 34.55
CA THR A 140 4.81 6.47 35.20
C THR A 140 3.89 5.28 35.40
N LYS A 141 2.61 5.51 35.69
CA LYS A 141 1.58 4.48 35.79
C LYS A 141 1.44 3.68 34.50
N ALA A 142 1.37 4.34 33.35
CA ALA A 142 1.27 3.66 32.05
C ALA A 142 2.51 2.81 31.75
N ILE A 143 3.72 3.31 32.04
CA ILE A 143 4.94 2.51 31.88
C ILE A 143 4.94 1.31 32.84
N ARG A 144 4.51 1.49 34.10
CA ARG A 144 4.43 0.37 35.05
C ARG A 144 3.45 -0.70 34.62
N GLU A 145 2.24 -0.32 34.24
CA GLU A 145 1.19 -1.25 33.81
C GLU A 145 1.63 -2.03 32.57
N LEU A 146 2.23 -1.35 31.59
CA LEU A 146 2.71 -1.98 30.35
C LEU A 146 3.86 -2.97 30.57
N ASN A 147 4.68 -2.75 31.62
CA ASN A 147 5.84 -3.60 31.93
C ASN A 147 5.64 -4.50 33.16
N GLY A 148 4.43 -4.55 33.72
CA GLY A 148 4.14 -5.33 34.93
C GLY A 148 4.94 -4.92 36.17
N LEU A 149 5.36 -3.65 36.26
CA LEU A 149 6.17 -3.16 37.38
C LEU A 149 5.29 -2.89 38.61
N LYS A 150 5.67 -3.48 39.74
CA LYS A 150 4.97 -3.28 41.04
C LYS A 150 5.35 -1.98 41.74
N SER A 151 6.42 -1.30 41.30
CA SER A 151 6.92 -0.06 41.90
C SER A 151 7.72 0.75 40.86
N ASP A 152 8.13 1.96 41.23
CA ASP A 152 8.94 2.84 40.36
C ASP A 152 10.45 2.44 40.34
N ARG A 153 10.82 1.33 40.98
CA ARG A 153 12.19 0.81 40.98
C ARG A 153 12.51 0.15 39.64
N ILE A 154 13.55 0.65 38.99
CA ILE A 154 14.08 0.16 37.71
C ILE A 154 15.58 -0.14 37.82
N ARG A 155 16.09 -1.08 37.02
CA ARG A 155 17.51 -1.50 37.07
C ARG A 155 18.23 -1.15 35.78
N ILE A 156 19.50 -0.76 35.90
CA ILE A 156 20.36 -0.51 34.72
C ILE A 156 20.42 -1.78 33.85
N GLY A 157 20.28 -1.60 32.54
CA GLY A 157 20.24 -2.68 31.55
C GLY A 157 18.87 -3.35 31.39
N GLN A 158 17.90 -3.06 32.26
CA GLN A 158 16.51 -3.50 32.09
C GLN A 158 15.90 -2.83 30.86
N VAL A 159 15.10 -3.59 30.11
CA VAL A 159 14.41 -3.11 28.93
C VAL A 159 12.95 -2.82 29.27
N LEU A 160 12.47 -1.62 28.97
CA LEU A 160 11.09 -1.18 29.16
C LEU A 160 10.41 -0.95 27.81
N ARG A 161 9.13 -1.33 27.74
CA ARG A 161 8.20 -0.93 26.69
C ARG A 161 7.53 0.36 27.12
N ILE A 162 7.73 1.43 26.38
CA ILE A 162 7.18 2.75 26.69
C ILE A 162 6.06 3.02 25.68
N PRO A 163 4.82 3.33 26.12
CA PRO A 163 3.79 3.79 25.20
C PRO A 163 4.25 5.10 24.54
N THR A 164 4.02 5.26 23.25
CA THR A 164 4.20 6.56 22.59
C THR A 164 2.82 7.12 22.35
N SER A 165 2.36 8.00 23.24
CA SER A 165 1.12 8.76 23.05
C SER A 165 1.34 9.94 22.11
#